data_AF-A0AAN7VHU0-F1
#
_entry.id   AF-A0AAN7VHU0-F1
#
_cell.length_a   1.000
_cell.length_b   1.000
_cell.length_c   1.000
_cell.angle_alpha   90.00
_cell.angle_beta   90.00
_cell.angle_gamma   90.00
#
_symmetry.space_group_name_H-M   'P 1'
#
loop_
_entity.id
_entity.type
_entity.pdbx_description
1 polymer ?
#
loop_
_entity_poly.entity_id
_entity_poly.type
_entity_poly.pdbx_seq_one_letter_code
_entity_poly.pdbx_strand_id
1 'polypeptide(L)'
;MNVSAQHVASLVDNMIHRVRRGEITTDQGLSFLEMKYHMLLSYLINLTYVVLRKCSGEKIEGDPCIDRLVEIRTVLEKIRPIDRKLKYQIDKLVRTATAGVNASDPTSFKANPESFVGDVEVSGNKSEDSDITVTEKTKTGLYVPPKLSAVHFTGETAQERNKREQDKNKRLALSSAIMQDLREEYLDTPVEIRQSNRAQQILTKQQQERQAYEEEYFTRLPITKADKHARRQLTTLGTLGGEITNFGSEASGVNKKRKRSTKSKGNKNYKRKRFH
;
A
#
# COMPACT_ATOMS: atom_id res chain seq x y z
N MET A 1 40.85 -11.50 36.55
CA MET A 1 40.18 -10.76 35.45
C MET A 1 39.14 -11.67 34.83
N ASN A 2 37.93 -11.17 34.55
CA ASN A 2 36.79 -11.98 34.13
C ASN A 2 37.10 -12.74 32.82
N VAL A 3 37.03 -14.07 32.85
CA VAL A 3 37.30 -14.97 31.71
C VAL A 3 36.44 -14.62 30.49
N SER A 4 35.21 -14.17 30.73
CA SER A 4 34.30 -13.67 29.70
C SER A 4 34.84 -12.43 28.97
N ALA A 5 35.49 -11.51 29.67
CA ALA A 5 36.08 -10.31 29.06
C ALA A 5 37.27 -10.65 28.16
N GLN A 6 38.08 -11.63 28.54
CA GLN A 6 39.19 -12.13 27.72
C GLN A 6 38.70 -12.81 26.45
N HIS A 7 37.60 -13.56 26.52
CA HIS A 7 37.00 -14.23 25.36
C HIS A 7 36.38 -13.23 24.37
N VAL A 8 35.77 -12.15 24.88
CA VAL A 8 35.25 -11.07 24.04
C VAL A 8 36.40 -10.28 23.39
N ALA A 9 37.46 -9.98 24.13
CA ALA A 9 38.64 -9.30 23.60
C ALA A 9 39.29 -10.10 22.46
N SER A 10 39.51 -11.40 22.65
CA SER A 10 40.11 -12.25 21.61
C SER A 10 39.23 -12.38 20.37
N LEU A 11 37.90 -12.43 20.52
CA LEU A 11 36.97 -12.46 19.39
C LEU A 11 37.00 -11.13 18.61
N VAL A 12 36.99 -10.01 19.32
CA VAL A 12 37.09 -8.67 18.72
C VAL A 12 38.42 -8.48 17.98
N ASP A 13 39.53 -8.90 18.57
CA ASP A 13 40.85 -8.83 17.93
C ASP A 13 40.89 -9.67 16.64
N ASN A 14 40.32 -10.88 16.69
CA ASN A 14 40.21 -11.73 15.50
C ASN A 14 39.35 -11.09 14.40
N MET A 15 38.24 -10.44 14.76
CA MET A 15 37.41 -9.71 13.81
C MET A 15 38.14 -8.51 13.21
N ILE A 16 38.87 -7.73 14.01
CA ILE A 16 39.70 -6.60 13.54
C ILE A 16 40.76 -7.08 12.56
N HIS A 17 41.42 -8.21 12.85
CA HIS A 17 42.40 -8.78 11.94
C HIS A 17 41.81 -9.22 10.59
N ARG A 18 40.54 -9.66 10.57
CA ARG A 18 39.85 -10.04 9.32
C ARG A 18 39.37 -8.82 8.52
N VAL A 19 38.92 -7.77 9.21
CA VAL A 19 38.58 -6.47 8.59
C VAL A 19 39.83 -5.82 7.97
N ARG A 20 40.96 -5.79 8.69
CA ARG A 20 42.23 -5.25 8.17
C ARG A 20 42.79 -6.02 6.97
N ARG A 21 42.47 -7.31 6.87
CA ARG A 21 42.79 -8.16 5.71
C ARG A 21 41.83 -7.98 4.54
N GLY A 22 40.78 -7.16 4.68
CA GLY A 22 39.79 -6.91 3.64
C GLY A 22 38.80 -8.08 3.43
N GLU A 23 38.77 -9.07 4.32
CA GLU A 23 37.85 -10.22 4.22
C GLU A 23 36.39 -9.82 4.48
N ILE A 24 36.16 -8.69 5.17
CA ILE A 24 34.85 -8.13 5.50
C ILE A 24 34.79 -6.72 4.90
N THR A 25 34.00 -6.54 3.86
CA THR A 25 33.75 -5.23 3.23
C THR A 25 32.88 -4.37 4.16
N THR A 26 33.49 -3.36 4.79
CA THR A 26 32.79 -2.39 5.64
C THR A 26 32.13 -1.26 4.87
N ASP A 27 32.40 -1.13 3.56
CA ASP A 27 31.91 -0.04 2.70
C ASP A 27 30.37 0.04 2.59
N GLN A 28 29.68 -1.07 2.85
CA GLN A 28 28.21 -1.19 2.79
C GLN A 28 27.58 -1.34 4.19
N GLY A 29 28.31 -1.00 5.25
CA GLY A 29 27.75 -0.92 6.60
C GLY A 29 26.65 0.13 6.66
N LEU A 30 25.61 -0.09 7.49
CA LEU A 30 24.65 0.96 7.80
C LEU A 30 25.40 2.10 8.50
N SER A 31 25.84 3.11 7.74
CA SER A 31 26.56 4.30 8.23
C SER A 31 25.86 4.94 9.45
N PHE A 32 24.52 4.86 9.48
CA PHE A 32 23.71 5.28 10.61
C PHE A 32 24.00 4.50 11.91
N LEU A 33 24.17 3.18 11.82
CA LEU A 33 24.43 2.31 12.97
C LEU A 33 25.85 2.55 13.51
N GLU A 34 26.82 2.75 12.64
CA GLU A 34 28.19 3.13 13.00
C GLU A 34 28.24 4.47 13.73
N MET A 35 27.59 5.51 13.17
CA MET A 35 27.44 6.80 13.84
C MET A 35 26.82 6.64 15.24
N LYS A 36 25.75 5.84 15.37
CA LYS A 36 25.10 5.59 16.65
C LYS A 36 26.04 4.93 17.65
N TYR A 37 26.86 3.98 17.22
CA TYR A 37 27.87 3.37 18.09
C TYR A 37 28.95 4.37 18.52
N HIS A 38 29.44 5.22 17.62
CA HIS A 38 30.38 6.29 17.98
C HIS A 38 29.79 7.29 18.98
N MET A 39 28.51 7.62 18.84
CA MET A 39 27.80 8.50 19.79
C MET A 39 27.64 7.83 21.16
N LEU A 40 27.28 6.56 21.21
CA LEU A 40 27.19 5.80 22.46
C LEU A 40 28.55 5.63 23.14
N LEU A 41 29.61 5.38 22.37
CA LEU A 41 30.97 5.30 22.89
C LEU A 41 31.42 6.65 23.46
N SER A 42 31.17 7.74 22.73
CA SER A 42 31.45 9.10 23.19
C SER A 42 30.65 9.45 24.45
N TYR A 43 29.40 8.98 24.55
CA TYR A 43 28.59 9.15 25.77
C TYR A 43 29.23 8.45 26.97
N LEU A 44 29.67 7.19 26.81
CA LEU A 44 30.33 6.44 27.87
C LEU A 44 31.65 7.10 28.30
N ILE A 45 32.46 7.57 27.36
CA ILE A 45 33.72 8.27 27.67
C ILE A 45 33.48 9.55 28.47
N ASN A 46 32.52 10.38 28.05
CA ASN A 46 32.22 11.62 28.78
C ASN A 46 31.60 11.31 30.15
N LEU A 47 30.80 10.25 30.26
CA LEU A 47 30.21 9.82 31.53
C LEU A 47 31.28 9.31 32.50
N THR A 48 32.20 8.45 32.05
CA THR A 48 33.30 7.94 32.89
C THR A 48 34.23 9.07 33.31
N TYR A 49 34.48 10.06 32.44
CA TYR A 49 35.23 11.26 32.80
C TYR A 49 34.56 12.07 33.91
N VAL A 50 33.23 12.26 33.85
CA VAL A 50 32.48 12.93 34.93
C VAL A 50 32.53 12.13 36.23
N VAL A 51 32.43 10.80 36.16
CA VAL A 51 32.56 9.93 37.33
C VAL A 51 33.96 10.02 37.93
N LEU A 52 35.01 9.99 37.10
CA LEU A 52 36.40 10.15 37.54
C LEU A 52 36.59 11.47 38.29
N ARG A 53 36.07 12.58 37.74
CA ARG A 53 36.13 13.89 38.40
C ARG A 53 35.42 13.93 39.75
N LYS A 54 34.24 13.31 39.84
CA LYS A 54 33.53 13.15 41.12
C LYS A 54 34.34 12.37 42.13
N CYS A 55 35.01 11.29 41.71
CA CYS A 55 35.85 10.49 42.58
C CYS A 55 37.14 11.24 43.02
N SER A 56 37.69 12.09 42.15
CA SER A 56 38.86 12.94 42.46
C SER A 56 38.53 14.17 43.31
N GLY A 57 37.24 14.44 43.58
CA GLY A 57 36.80 15.60 44.35
C GLY A 57 36.86 16.93 43.60
N GLU A 58 37.00 16.90 42.27
CA GLU A 58 37.00 18.11 41.44
C GLU A 58 35.56 18.63 41.25
N LYS A 59 35.43 19.95 41.14
CA LYS A 59 34.15 20.59 40.79
C LYS A 59 33.82 20.30 39.32
N ILE A 60 32.54 20.11 39.04
CA ILE A 60 32.00 19.77 37.71
C ILE A 60 31.31 20.98 37.05
N GLU A 61 31.22 22.09 37.77
CA GLU A 61 30.53 23.29 37.30
C GLU A 61 31.34 23.98 36.20
N GLY A 62 30.71 24.18 35.04
CA GLY A 62 31.32 24.87 33.89
C GLY A 62 32.12 23.98 32.96
N ASP A 63 32.08 22.65 33.15
CA ASP A 63 32.84 21.73 32.31
C ASP A 63 32.15 21.39 31.00
N PRO A 64 32.85 21.47 29.85
CA PRO A 64 32.27 21.20 28.53
C PRO A 64 31.80 19.75 28.37
N CYS A 65 32.22 18.85 29.25
CA CYS A 65 31.78 17.45 29.26
C CYS A 65 30.29 17.29 29.58
N ILE A 66 29.72 18.18 30.39
CA ILE A 66 28.28 18.17 30.67
C ILE A 66 27.51 18.61 29.42
N ASP A 67 27.93 19.69 28.78
CA ASP A 67 27.29 20.19 27.56
C ASP A 67 27.35 19.16 26.44
N ARG A 68 28.50 18.50 26.27
CA ARG A 68 28.67 17.39 25.33
C ARG A 68 27.79 16.18 25.66
N LEU A 69 27.59 15.86 26.93
CA LEU A 69 26.65 14.80 27.35
C LEU A 69 25.20 15.15 27.02
N VAL A 70 24.80 16.40 27.23
CA VAL A 70 23.45 16.90 26.88
C VAL A 70 23.27 16.86 25.38
N GLU A 71 24.23 17.35 24.61
CA GLU A 71 24.23 17.30 23.14
C GLU A 71 24.06 15.85 22.64
N ILE A 72 24.93 14.94 23.07
CA ILE A 72 24.86 13.53 22.66
C ILE A 72 23.51 12.92 23.05
N ARG A 73 22.99 13.21 24.24
CA ARG A 73 21.67 12.73 24.67
C ARG A 73 20.55 13.23 23.75
N THR A 74 20.54 14.51 23.41
CA THR A 74 19.53 15.07 22.51
C THR A 74 19.59 14.43 21.12
N VAL A 75 20.80 14.22 20.58
CA VAL A 75 20.99 13.50 19.31
C VAL A 75 20.44 12.08 19.40
N LEU A 76 20.78 11.33 20.45
CA LEU A 76 20.27 9.97 20.68
C LEU A 76 18.75 9.92 20.80
N GLU A 77 18.10 10.94 21.35
CA GLU A 77 16.64 11.05 21.40
C GLU A 77 16.02 11.32 20.02
N LYS A 78 16.65 12.20 19.22
CA LYS A 78 16.18 12.55 17.86
C LYS A 78 16.35 11.42 16.84
N ILE A 79 17.31 10.52 17.01
CA ILE A 79 17.49 9.37 16.11
C ILE A 79 16.52 8.20 16.41
N ARG A 80 15.86 8.15 17.58
CA ARG A 80 14.90 7.09 17.94
C ARG A 80 13.80 6.79 16.89
N PRO A 81 13.16 7.78 16.24
CA PRO A 81 12.19 7.49 15.18
C PRO A 81 12.83 6.81 13.96
N ILE A 82 14.08 7.14 13.63
CA ILE A 82 14.83 6.53 12.53
C ILE A 82 15.18 5.07 12.89
N ASP A 83 15.66 4.84 14.12
CA ASP A 83 15.87 3.49 14.65
C ASP A 83 14.62 2.61 14.52
N ARG A 84 13.44 3.14 14.86
CA ARG A 84 12.17 2.38 14.76
C ARG A 84 11.85 2.00 13.31
N LYS A 85 12.14 2.87 12.34
CA LYS A 85 11.92 2.58 10.91
C LYS A 85 12.92 1.54 10.40
N LEU A 86 14.17 1.60 10.86
CA LEU A 86 15.24 0.68 10.47
C LEU A 86 15.18 -0.67 11.19
N LYS A 87 14.51 -0.74 12.36
CA LYS A 87 14.41 -1.97 13.16
C LYS A 87 14.01 -3.19 12.34
N TYR A 88 12.97 -3.06 11.51
CA TYR A 88 12.53 -4.17 10.67
C TYR A 88 13.59 -4.60 9.63
N GLN A 89 14.31 -3.64 9.04
CA GLN A 89 15.36 -3.94 8.07
C GLN A 89 16.54 -4.64 8.76
N ILE A 90 16.93 -4.17 9.95
CA ILE A 90 17.98 -4.79 10.77
C ILE A 90 17.57 -6.20 11.19
N ASP A 91 16.36 -6.36 11.76
CA ASP A 91 15.84 -7.66 12.18
C ASP A 91 15.75 -8.63 11.00
N LYS A 92 15.35 -8.15 9.82
CA LYS A 92 15.34 -8.95 8.59
C LYS A 92 16.75 -9.39 8.18
N LEU A 93 17.72 -8.48 8.14
CA LEU A 93 19.11 -8.79 7.78
C LEU A 93 19.75 -9.78 8.76
N VAL A 94 19.51 -9.59 10.06
CA VAL A 94 19.96 -10.54 11.11
C VAL A 94 19.30 -11.90 10.93
N ARG A 95 18.01 -11.94 10.61
CA ARG A 95 17.28 -13.20 10.38
C ARG A 95 17.77 -13.91 9.13
N THR A 96 18.06 -13.18 8.05
CA THR A 96 18.65 -13.77 6.85
C THR A 96 20.06 -14.29 7.08
N ALA A 97 20.86 -13.63 7.92
CA ALA A 97 22.21 -14.06 8.24
C ALA A 97 22.23 -15.29 9.18
N THR A 98 21.29 -15.38 10.12
CA THR A 98 21.23 -16.47 11.10
C THR A 98 20.47 -17.70 10.61
N ALA A 99 19.38 -17.53 9.87
CA ALA A 99 18.50 -18.61 9.42
C ALA A 99 18.60 -18.91 7.91
N GLY A 100 19.41 -18.17 7.15
CA GLY A 100 19.43 -18.25 5.69
C GLY A 100 18.22 -17.59 5.04
N VAL A 101 18.26 -17.41 3.71
CA VAL A 101 17.15 -16.82 2.94
C VAL A 101 16.01 -17.84 2.86
N ASN A 102 14.96 -17.62 3.66
CA ASN A 102 13.75 -18.43 3.56
C ASN A 102 12.99 -18.04 2.27
N ALA A 103 12.92 -18.97 1.31
CA ALA A 103 12.22 -18.78 0.04
C ALA A 103 10.70 -18.52 0.17
N SER A 104 10.13 -18.75 1.36
CA SER A 104 8.69 -18.63 1.64
C SER A 104 8.30 -17.35 2.41
N ASP A 105 9.16 -16.33 2.49
CA ASP A 105 8.79 -15.07 3.15
C ASP A 105 7.89 -14.20 2.23
N PRO A 106 6.60 -14.01 2.54
CA PRO A 106 5.63 -13.31 1.68
C PRO A 106 5.95 -11.82 1.49
N THR A 107 6.94 -11.27 2.19
CA THR A 107 7.42 -9.89 2.04
C THR A 107 8.57 -9.72 1.06
N SER A 108 9.10 -10.83 0.51
CA SER A 108 10.09 -10.85 -0.57
C SER A 108 9.49 -10.45 -1.92
N PHE A 109 8.16 -10.55 -2.08
CA PHE A 109 7.41 -10.13 -3.26
C PHE A 109 7.21 -8.62 -3.38
N LYS A 110 8.19 -7.81 -2.98
CA LYS A 110 8.22 -6.39 -3.34
C LYS A 110 8.79 -6.29 -4.75
N ALA A 111 8.17 -5.45 -5.59
CA ALA A 111 8.71 -5.16 -6.90
C ALA A 111 10.14 -4.61 -6.74
N ASN A 112 11.11 -5.20 -7.44
CA ASN A 112 12.49 -4.71 -7.51
C ASN A 112 12.57 -3.66 -8.64
N PRO A 113 12.57 -2.35 -8.35
CA PRO A 113 12.71 -1.32 -9.38
C PRO A 113 14.11 -1.32 -10.00
N GLU A 114 15.12 -1.88 -9.33
CA GLU A 114 16.49 -1.97 -9.84
C GLU A 114 16.65 -2.95 -11.00
N SER A 115 15.77 -3.94 -11.12
CA SER A 115 15.70 -4.81 -12.30
C SER A 115 15.29 -4.04 -13.58
N PHE A 116 14.83 -2.79 -13.45
CA PHE A 116 14.42 -1.94 -14.56
C PHE A 116 15.52 -0.99 -15.04
N VAL A 117 16.58 -0.78 -14.25
CA VAL A 117 17.71 0.11 -14.56
C VAL A 117 18.96 -0.63 -15.05
N GLY A 118 18.92 -1.96 -15.14
CA GLY A 118 20.06 -2.82 -15.44
C GLY A 118 20.61 -2.81 -16.88
N ASP A 119 19.99 -2.13 -17.85
CA ASP A 119 20.44 -2.15 -19.26
C ASP A 119 20.89 -0.78 -19.80
N VAL A 120 21.12 0.21 -18.93
CA VAL A 120 21.59 1.54 -19.33
C VAL A 120 22.81 1.92 -18.50
N GLU A 121 23.95 1.25 -18.73
CA GLU A 121 25.24 1.92 -18.93
C GLU A 121 26.43 0.94 -19.06
N VAL A 122 27.11 1.07 -20.20
CA VAL A 122 28.51 0.71 -20.50
C VAL A 122 28.85 -0.77 -20.73
N SER A 123 28.79 -1.11 -22.02
CA SER A 123 29.61 -2.15 -22.65
C SER A 123 31.10 -1.75 -22.59
N GLY A 124 31.96 -2.64 -22.08
CA GLY A 124 33.40 -2.44 -22.10
C GLY A 124 34.25 -3.52 -21.40
N ASN A 125 34.34 -4.70 -22.01
CA ASN A 125 35.51 -5.59 -22.11
C ASN A 125 35.39 -7.04 -21.55
N LYS A 126 35.18 -7.97 -22.51
CA LYS A 126 35.62 -9.38 -22.69
C LYS A 126 35.86 -10.30 -21.46
N SER A 127 35.17 -11.45 -21.44
CA SER A 127 35.72 -12.77 -21.83
C SER A 127 34.69 -13.91 -21.79
N GLU A 128 34.63 -14.62 -22.92
CA GLU A 128 34.33 -16.05 -23.20
C GLU A 128 33.00 -16.75 -22.79
N ASP A 129 32.30 -17.15 -23.85
CA ASP A 129 31.71 -18.47 -24.15
C ASP A 129 30.39 -18.91 -23.51
N SER A 130 29.30 -18.86 -24.29
CA SER A 130 28.56 -20.04 -24.76
C SER A 130 27.26 -19.64 -25.49
N ASP A 131 27.05 -20.29 -26.64
CA ASP A 131 25.92 -20.22 -27.57
C ASP A 131 24.53 -20.25 -26.91
N ILE A 132 23.59 -19.45 -27.43
CA ILE A 132 22.24 -19.88 -27.88
C ILE A 132 21.62 -18.75 -28.72
N THR A 133 21.22 -19.13 -29.93
CA THR A 133 20.66 -18.30 -30.99
C THR A 133 19.19 -17.94 -30.76
N VAL A 134 18.84 -16.64 -30.78
CA VAL A 134 17.47 -16.20 -31.11
C VAL A 134 17.54 -14.96 -32.00
N THR A 135 16.85 -15.07 -33.12
CA THR A 135 16.85 -14.19 -34.29
C THR A 135 16.17 -12.83 -34.04
N GLU A 136 16.85 -11.77 -34.47
CA GLU A 136 16.39 -10.51 -35.05
C GLU A 136 14.96 -10.01 -34.74
N LYS A 137 14.85 -8.87 -34.02
CA LYS A 137 14.07 -7.70 -34.50
C LYS A 137 14.73 -6.39 -34.07
N THR A 138 15.35 -5.75 -35.05
CA THR A 138 15.72 -4.34 -35.05
C THR A 138 14.48 -3.43 -35.10
N LYS A 139 14.41 -2.45 -34.19
CA LYS A 139 13.88 -1.07 -34.36
C LYS A 139 13.92 -0.33 -33.01
N THR A 140 15.00 0.41 -32.81
CA THR A 140 15.12 1.68 -32.06
C THR A 140 14.05 1.97 -30.98
N GLY A 141 14.42 1.83 -29.71
CA GLY A 141 14.14 2.76 -28.60
C GLY A 141 12.71 3.25 -28.33
N LEU A 142 11.68 2.68 -28.93
CA LEU A 142 10.29 3.07 -28.69
C LEU A 142 9.60 1.98 -27.88
N TYR A 143 9.34 2.27 -26.61
CA TYR A 143 8.56 1.39 -25.74
C TYR A 143 7.16 1.20 -26.34
N VAL A 144 6.87 -0.04 -26.76
CA VAL A 144 5.53 -0.45 -27.21
C VAL A 144 4.88 -1.22 -26.06
N PRO A 145 3.85 -0.66 -25.40
CA PRO A 145 3.11 -1.38 -24.37
C PRO A 145 2.56 -2.69 -24.94
N PRO A 146 2.67 -3.82 -24.21
CA PRO A 146 2.13 -5.09 -24.66
C PRO A 146 0.63 -4.94 -24.90
N LYS A 147 0.20 -5.28 -26.11
CA LYS A 147 -1.21 -5.27 -26.47
C LYS A 147 -1.87 -6.49 -25.83
N LEU A 148 -2.50 -6.27 -24.68
CA LEU A 148 -3.37 -7.26 -24.03
C LEU A 148 -4.56 -7.56 -24.94
N SER A 149 -4.49 -8.66 -25.69
CA SER A 149 -5.65 -9.24 -26.36
C SER A 149 -6.54 -9.88 -25.30
N ALA A 150 -7.85 -9.64 -25.36
CA ALA A 150 -8.79 -10.24 -24.44
C ALA A 150 -8.69 -11.77 -24.52
N VAL A 151 -8.22 -12.40 -23.44
CA VAL A 151 -8.22 -13.85 -23.28
C VAL A 151 -9.64 -14.24 -22.86
N HIS A 152 -10.24 -15.19 -23.59
CA HIS A 152 -11.58 -15.69 -23.29
C HIS A 152 -11.58 -16.39 -21.93
N PHE A 153 -12.28 -15.83 -20.94
CA PHE A 153 -12.50 -16.47 -19.64
C PHE A 153 -13.37 -17.71 -19.83
N THR A 154 -12.77 -18.90 -19.68
CA THR A 154 -13.43 -20.21 -19.88
C THR A 154 -14.30 -20.66 -18.70
N GLY A 155 -14.38 -19.88 -17.62
CA GLY A 155 -15.07 -20.26 -16.39
C GLY A 155 -16.59 -20.05 -16.37
N GLU A 156 -17.18 -19.34 -17.34
CA GLU A 156 -18.63 -19.17 -17.44
C GLU A 156 -19.08 -19.23 -18.90
N THR A 157 -19.98 -20.15 -19.21
CA THR A 157 -20.59 -20.29 -20.53
C THR A 157 -21.49 -19.07 -20.81
N ALA A 158 -21.60 -18.61 -22.06
CA ALA A 158 -22.47 -17.47 -22.40
C ALA A 158 -23.93 -17.67 -21.93
N GLN A 159 -24.38 -18.93 -21.87
CA GLN A 159 -25.69 -19.31 -21.35
C GLN A 159 -25.81 -19.13 -19.82
N GLU A 160 -24.75 -19.38 -19.05
CA GLU A 160 -24.75 -19.21 -17.60
C GLU A 160 -24.74 -17.73 -17.21
N ARG A 161 -24.04 -16.90 -17.97
CA ARG A 161 -24.10 -15.44 -17.82
C ARG A 161 -25.52 -14.92 -18.04
N ASN A 162 -26.18 -15.37 -19.11
CA ASN A 162 -27.57 -14.99 -19.40
C ASN A 162 -28.53 -15.47 -18.30
N LYS A 163 -28.38 -16.69 -17.79
CA LYS A 163 -29.18 -17.19 -16.65
C LYS A 163 -28.96 -16.33 -15.40
N ARG A 164 -27.71 -15.98 -15.09
CA ARG A 164 -27.37 -15.12 -13.95
C ARG A 164 -27.94 -13.71 -14.08
N GLU A 165 -27.96 -13.15 -15.29
CA GLU A 165 -28.63 -11.86 -15.58
C GLU A 165 -30.14 -11.97 -15.43
N GLN A 166 -30.76 -13.03 -15.95
CA GLN A 166 -32.20 -13.28 -15.80
C GLN A 166 -32.58 -13.44 -14.32
N ASP A 167 -31.79 -14.14 -13.53
CA ASP A 167 -32.07 -14.33 -12.10
C ASP A 167 -31.87 -13.05 -11.30
N LYS A 168 -30.92 -12.19 -11.68
CA LYS A 168 -30.81 -10.83 -11.14
C LYS A 168 -32.04 -9.99 -11.49
N ASN A 169 -32.51 -10.03 -12.73
CA ASN A 169 -33.70 -9.28 -13.16
C ASN A 169 -34.96 -9.80 -12.43
N LYS A 170 -35.12 -11.11 -12.26
CA LYS A 170 -36.20 -11.69 -11.46
C LYS A 170 -36.16 -11.23 -10.02
N ARG A 171 -34.98 -11.25 -9.38
CA ARG A 171 -34.82 -10.74 -8.00
C ARG A 171 -35.18 -9.26 -7.88
N LEU A 172 -34.74 -8.44 -8.82
CA LEU A 172 -35.05 -7.01 -8.87
C LEU A 172 -36.55 -6.75 -9.12
N ALA A 173 -37.20 -7.57 -9.94
CA ALA A 173 -38.63 -7.50 -10.19
C ALA A 173 -39.44 -7.91 -8.95
N LEU A 174 -39.02 -8.97 -8.24
CA LEU A 174 -39.62 -9.39 -6.97
C LEU A 174 -39.37 -8.38 -5.84
N SER A 175 -38.25 -7.65 -5.88
CA SER A 175 -37.96 -6.56 -4.94
C SER A 175 -38.47 -5.21 -5.43
N SER A 176 -39.31 -5.17 -6.47
CA SER A 176 -39.92 -3.92 -6.94
C SER A 176 -40.92 -3.40 -5.90
N ALA A 177 -41.15 -2.08 -5.90
CA ALA A 177 -42.04 -1.42 -4.94
C ALA A 177 -43.45 -2.05 -4.96
N ILE A 178 -44.01 -2.34 -6.14
CA ILE A 178 -45.33 -2.99 -6.26
C ILE A 178 -45.35 -4.35 -5.54
N MET A 179 -44.34 -5.19 -5.76
CA MET A 179 -44.30 -6.52 -5.16
C MET A 179 -44.12 -6.46 -3.64
N GLN A 180 -43.43 -5.43 -3.15
CA GLN A 180 -43.32 -5.17 -1.72
C GLN A 180 -44.66 -4.71 -1.13
N ASP A 181 -45.36 -3.78 -1.79
CA ASP A 181 -46.68 -3.30 -1.33
C ASP A 181 -47.72 -4.44 -1.32
N LEU A 182 -47.73 -5.28 -2.38
CA LEU A 182 -48.56 -6.49 -2.41
C LEU A 182 -48.19 -7.46 -1.27
N ARG A 183 -46.89 -7.64 -0.99
CA ARG A 183 -46.44 -8.49 0.11
C ARG A 183 -46.91 -7.96 1.46
N GLU A 184 -46.86 -6.64 1.67
CA GLU A 184 -47.33 -5.97 2.90
C GLU A 184 -48.85 -6.09 3.07
N GLU A 185 -49.63 -6.13 1.98
CA GLU A 185 -51.08 -6.33 2.03
C GLU A 185 -51.49 -7.78 2.33
N TYR A 186 -50.81 -8.76 1.70
CA TYR A 186 -51.15 -10.18 1.85
C TYR A 186 -50.54 -10.86 3.08
N LEU A 187 -49.47 -10.30 3.65
CA LEU A 187 -48.83 -10.84 4.85
C LEU A 187 -49.14 -9.98 6.06
N ASP A 188 -49.66 -10.60 7.12
CA ASP A 188 -49.92 -9.95 8.42
C ASP A 188 -48.63 -9.77 9.25
N THR A 189 -47.49 -9.57 8.58
CA THR A 189 -46.19 -9.35 9.23
C THR A 189 -46.07 -7.89 9.65
N PRO A 190 -45.67 -7.58 10.89
CA PRO A 190 -45.57 -6.20 11.37
C PRO A 190 -44.51 -5.41 10.58
N VAL A 191 -44.86 -4.19 10.16
CA VAL A 191 -43.97 -3.28 9.43
C VAL A 191 -43.46 -2.18 10.35
N GLU A 192 -42.17 -1.84 10.26
CA GLU A 192 -41.59 -0.71 10.98
C GLU A 192 -42.02 0.63 10.37
N ILE A 193 -43.00 1.29 10.97
CA ILE A 193 -43.43 2.65 10.57
C ILE A 193 -42.47 3.67 11.20
N ARG A 194 -41.72 4.39 10.35
CA ARG A 194 -40.83 5.48 10.78
C ARG A 194 -41.36 6.83 10.25
N GLN A 195 -41.24 7.89 11.04
CA GLN A 195 -41.61 9.26 10.64
C GLN A 195 -40.56 9.89 9.70
N SER A 196 -40.29 9.27 8.56
CA SER A 196 -39.31 9.76 7.58
C SER A 196 -39.75 9.44 6.14
N ASN A 197 -39.25 10.23 5.19
CA ASN A 197 -39.55 10.04 3.77
C ASN A 197 -39.01 8.67 3.28
N ARG A 198 -39.67 8.02 2.32
CA ARG A 198 -39.22 6.73 1.74
C ARG A 198 -37.76 6.76 1.28
N ALA A 199 -37.33 7.85 0.62
CA ALA A 199 -35.93 8.04 0.23
C ALA A 199 -34.95 8.06 1.42
N GLN A 200 -35.37 8.61 2.57
CA GLN A 200 -34.58 8.57 3.80
C GLN A 200 -34.56 7.16 4.39
N GLN A 201 -35.68 6.43 4.36
CA GLN A 201 -35.73 5.03 4.80
C GLN A 201 -34.77 4.13 4.00
N ILE A 202 -34.71 4.29 2.68
CA ILE A 202 -33.77 3.56 1.81
C ILE A 202 -32.31 3.88 2.19
N LEU A 203 -31.99 5.15 2.41
CA LEU A 203 -30.64 5.56 2.85
C LEU A 203 -30.29 5.01 4.23
N THR A 204 -31.23 4.99 5.16
CA THR A 204 -31.04 4.41 6.50
C THR A 204 -30.78 2.91 6.42
N LYS A 205 -31.54 2.17 5.61
CA LYS A 205 -31.32 0.73 5.40
C LYS A 205 -29.93 0.44 4.84
N GLN A 206 -29.49 1.17 3.82
CA GLN A 206 -28.14 1.02 3.26
C GLN A 206 -27.03 1.34 4.27
N GLN A 207 -27.27 2.28 5.20
CA GLN A 207 -26.33 2.59 6.27
C GLN A 207 -26.27 1.46 7.31
N GLN A 208 -27.41 0.89 7.68
CA GLN A 208 -27.49 -0.24 8.61
C GLN A 208 -26.81 -1.49 8.05
N GLU A 209 -27.07 -1.84 6.78
CA GLU A 209 -26.39 -2.97 6.12
C GLU A 209 -24.88 -2.81 6.12
N ARG A 210 -24.40 -1.57 5.90
CA ARG A 210 -22.98 -1.27 5.98
C ARG A 210 -22.44 -1.36 7.41
N GLN A 211 -23.16 -0.85 8.41
CA GLN A 211 -22.76 -0.96 9.81
C GLN A 211 -22.67 -2.42 10.24
N ALA A 212 -23.67 -3.24 9.89
CA ALA A 212 -23.67 -4.67 10.16
C ALA A 212 -22.43 -5.35 9.58
N TYR A 213 -22.05 -5.03 8.34
CA TYR A 213 -20.82 -5.55 7.75
C TYR A 213 -19.56 -5.06 8.49
N GLU A 214 -19.48 -3.76 8.80
CA GLU A 214 -18.32 -3.19 9.51
C GLU A 214 -18.16 -3.80 10.93
N GLU A 215 -19.26 -4.14 11.60
CA GLU A 215 -19.30 -4.79 12.91
C GLU A 215 -18.96 -6.29 12.82
N GLU A 216 -19.52 -7.00 11.83
CA GLU A 216 -19.26 -8.43 11.62
C GLU A 216 -17.79 -8.68 11.25
N TYR A 217 -17.23 -7.85 10.38
CA TYR A 217 -15.87 -8.01 9.88
C TYR A 217 -14.85 -7.08 10.54
N PHE A 218 -15.26 -6.29 11.55
CA PHE A 218 -14.43 -5.35 12.31
C PHE A 218 -13.53 -4.43 11.43
N THR A 219 -13.99 -4.04 10.24
CA THR A 219 -13.23 -3.23 9.28
C THR A 219 -14.08 -2.13 8.65
N ARG A 220 -13.54 -0.91 8.53
CA ARG A 220 -14.25 0.24 7.95
C ARG A 220 -14.20 0.23 6.42
N LEU A 221 -15.33 0.44 5.75
CA LEU A 221 -15.36 0.57 4.29
C LEU A 221 -14.98 1.99 3.84
N PRO A 222 -14.12 2.20 2.84
CA PRO A 222 -13.92 3.52 2.26
C PRO A 222 -15.15 3.96 1.45
N ILE A 223 -15.49 5.25 1.49
CA ILE A 223 -16.58 5.83 0.67
C ILE A 223 -15.96 6.44 -0.59
N THR A 224 -16.42 6.03 -1.77
CA THR A 224 -15.97 6.65 -3.02
C THR A 224 -16.71 7.96 -3.32
N LYS A 225 -16.11 8.81 -4.16
CA LYS A 225 -16.78 10.04 -4.63
C LYS A 225 -18.07 9.75 -5.41
N ALA A 226 -18.12 8.63 -6.12
CA ALA A 226 -19.30 8.18 -6.87
C ALA A 226 -20.45 7.82 -5.92
N ASP A 227 -20.17 7.08 -4.84
CA ASP A 227 -21.18 6.72 -3.83
C ASP A 227 -21.73 7.94 -3.11
N LYS A 228 -20.85 8.91 -2.80
CA LYS A 228 -21.26 10.19 -2.20
C LYS A 228 -22.18 10.98 -3.13
N HIS A 229 -21.95 10.93 -4.44
CA HIS A 229 -22.80 11.57 -5.43
C HIS A 229 -24.14 10.84 -5.59
N ALA A 230 -24.14 9.51 -5.64
CA ALA A 230 -25.37 8.70 -5.70
C ALA A 230 -26.28 8.94 -4.48
N ARG A 231 -25.69 9.01 -3.27
CA ARG A 231 -26.43 9.36 -2.05
C ARG A 231 -27.07 10.75 -2.12
N ARG A 232 -26.37 11.73 -2.70
CA ARG A 232 -26.94 13.07 -2.93
C ARG A 232 -28.10 13.04 -3.91
N GLN A 233 -28.00 12.25 -4.99
CA GLN A 233 -29.09 12.11 -5.96
C GLN A 233 -30.35 11.52 -5.33
N LEU A 234 -30.22 10.49 -4.49
CA LEU A 234 -31.37 9.91 -3.75
C LEU A 234 -32.12 10.93 -2.90
N THR A 235 -31.44 11.96 -2.38
CA THR A 235 -32.08 13.04 -1.60
C THR A 235 -32.73 14.13 -2.45
N THR A 236 -32.54 14.12 -3.77
CA THR A 236 -33.15 15.13 -4.66
C THR A 236 -34.55 14.72 -5.10
N LEU A 237 -35.47 15.68 -5.18
CA LEU A 237 -36.88 15.43 -5.52
C LEU A 237 -37.09 14.73 -6.88
N GLY A 238 -36.13 14.84 -7.82
CA GLY A 238 -36.22 14.23 -9.15
C GLY A 238 -36.11 12.71 -9.20
N THR A 239 -35.55 12.06 -8.17
CA THR A 239 -35.43 10.60 -8.12
C THR A 239 -36.67 9.90 -7.57
N LEU A 240 -37.54 10.61 -6.85
CA LEU A 240 -38.78 10.04 -6.30
C LEU A 240 -39.72 9.56 -7.42
N GLY A 241 -39.75 10.27 -8.55
CA GLY A 241 -40.50 9.85 -9.73
C GLY A 241 -39.98 8.54 -10.33
N GLY A 242 -38.69 8.25 -10.21
CA GLY A 242 -38.12 6.98 -10.69
C GLY A 242 -38.55 5.78 -9.85
N GLU A 243 -38.70 5.94 -8.53
CA GLU A 243 -39.16 4.85 -7.65
C GLU A 243 -40.64 4.55 -7.87
N ILE A 244 -41.46 5.58 -8.08
CA ILE A 244 -42.90 5.44 -8.34
C ILE A 244 -43.15 4.92 -9.75
N THR A 245 -42.36 5.30 -10.76
CA THR A 245 -42.59 4.91 -12.17
C THR A 245 -41.81 3.68 -12.62
N ASN A 246 -40.99 3.06 -11.76
CA ASN A 246 -40.27 1.84 -12.09
C ASN A 246 -41.15 0.60 -11.90
N PHE A 247 -42.21 0.50 -12.70
CA PHE A 247 -43.19 -0.59 -12.69
C PHE A 247 -42.72 -1.86 -13.42
N GLY A 248 -41.42 -2.16 -13.38
CA GLY A 248 -40.83 -3.23 -14.19
C GLY A 248 -40.73 -2.81 -15.65
N SER A 249 -39.65 -2.09 -15.97
CA SER A 249 -39.24 -1.72 -17.34
C SER A 249 -38.80 -2.95 -18.18
N GLU A 250 -39.61 -4.01 -18.16
CA GLU A 250 -39.49 -5.21 -19.01
C GLU A 250 -40.86 -5.82 -19.36
N ALA A 251 -41.99 -5.32 -18.82
CA ALA A 251 -43.34 -5.76 -19.25
C ALA A 251 -43.85 -5.00 -20.49
N SER A 252 -43.15 -3.96 -20.93
CA SER A 252 -43.45 -3.21 -22.15
C SER A 252 -42.22 -3.15 -23.02
N GLY A 253 -42.23 -3.89 -24.13
CA GLY A 253 -41.22 -3.86 -25.20
C GLY A 253 -41.16 -2.53 -25.95
N VAL A 254 -41.27 -1.40 -25.27
CA VAL A 254 -41.02 -0.09 -25.85
C VAL A 254 -39.51 0.11 -25.87
N ASN A 255 -38.95 -0.15 -27.04
CA ASN A 255 -37.63 0.26 -27.48
C ASN A 255 -37.31 1.71 -27.07
N LYS A 256 -36.79 1.93 -25.86
CA LYS A 256 -35.98 3.12 -25.57
C LYS A 256 -34.66 2.91 -26.28
N LYS A 257 -34.66 3.17 -27.60
CA LYS A 257 -33.45 3.49 -28.37
C LYS A 257 -32.73 4.58 -27.57
N ARG A 258 -31.72 4.19 -26.79
CA ARG A 258 -30.71 5.12 -26.28
C ARG A 258 -30.14 5.76 -27.55
N LYS A 259 -30.55 6.99 -27.86
CA LYS A 259 -29.92 7.82 -28.89
C LYS A 259 -28.45 7.91 -28.46
N ARG A 260 -27.60 7.07 -29.05
CA ARG A 260 -26.15 7.27 -29.04
C ARG A 260 -25.97 8.61 -29.74
N SER A 261 -25.72 9.68 -28.98
CA SER A 261 -25.21 10.90 -29.55
C SER A 261 -23.84 10.58 -30.11
N THR A 262 -23.77 10.41 -31.43
CA THR A 262 -22.52 10.46 -32.17
C THR A 262 -21.97 11.88 -31.98
N LYS A 263 -21.13 12.07 -30.96
CA LYS A 263 -20.24 13.23 -30.91
C LYS A 263 -19.30 13.11 -32.11
N SER A 264 -19.71 13.71 -33.21
CA SER A 264 -18.83 14.13 -34.29
C SER A 264 -17.60 14.79 -33.65
N LYS A 265 -16.43 14.21 -33.93
CA LYS A 265 -15.13 14.78 -33.56
C LYS A 265 -14.95 16.10 -34.30
N GLY A 266 -15.46 17.18 -33.73
CA GLY A 266 -15.03 18.52 -34.10
C GLY A 266 -13.61 18.75 -33.60
N ASN A 267 -12.64 18.75 -34.50
CA ASN A 267 -11.26 19.13 -34.25
C ASN A 267 -11.20 20.53 -33.62
N LYS A 268 -10.95 20.61 -32.31
CA LYS A 268 -10.51 21.87 -31.67
C LYS A 268 -8.99 21.94 -31.74
N ASN A 269 -8.51 22.69 -32.71
CA ASN A 269 -7.11 23.10 -32.82
C ASN A 269 -6.70 23.92 -31.59
N TYR A 270 -5.95 23.31 -30.67
CA TYR A 270 -5.21 24.05 -29.65
C TYR A 270 -3.99 24.71 -30.31
N LYS A 271 -4.07 26.02 -30.57
CA LYS A 271 -2.91 26.83 -30.94
C LYS A 271 -1.92 26.83 -29.77
N ARG A 272 -0.82 26.07 -29.89
CA ARG A 272 0.33 26.18 -28.99
C ARG A 272 0.97 27.56 -29.19
N LYS A 273 0.88 28.45 -28.20
CA LYS A 273 1.72 29.64 -28.14
C LYS A 273 3.16 29.19 -27.86
N ARG A 274 4.07 29.48 -28.79
CA ARG A 274 5.51 29.43 -28.54
C ARG A 274 5.87 30.69 -27.75
N PHE A 275 6.55 30.51 -26.61
CA PHE A 275 7.33 31.57 -26.01
C PHE A 275 8.71 31.53 -26.66
N HIS A 276 9.18 32.71 -27.10
CA HIS A 276 10.57 32.98 -27.42
C HIS A 276 11.37 33.13 -26.12
#